data_AF-A0A2W5YBF0-F1
#
_entry.id   AF-A0A2W5YBF0-F1
#
_cell.length_a   1.000
_cell.length_b   1.000
_cell.length_c   1.000
_cell.angle_alpha   90.00
_cell.angle_beta   90.00
_cell.angle_gamma   90.00
#
_symmetry.space_group_name_H-M   'P 1'
#
loop_
_entity.id
_entity.type
_entity.pdbx_description
1 polymer ?
#
loop_
_entity_poly.entity_id
_entity_poly.type
_entity_poly.pdbx_seq_one_letter_code
_entity_poly.pdbx_strand_id
1 'polypeptide(L)'
;MTIEAARITAVVGHARHIAVAERERLAGLLAETAPPESLLLETCHRVELYTANGWHGDRATELLPAGARVLVGEQAVRHALGMAVGIDSVVLGEDQLLHQLRSSVAEAQRVDGLDPVLDRLFSIALRSGRLARSWRQGPPASLADVALSAVGRRVGSLSERRVLVIGAGGMGRLAVRAAAAAGASVSVSSRTEAHAGELARHAGVESAPMDPGRDAARISGVIVALRGPWLISSATMDALVTGGAVVVDLSVPPAAPAELAERLADRFLSADALVAEAQRGQPVHARLRALIDATLSEFTDWLARRGGRATAAALAERVESQRSAELDALWRRFPDLDPEVRVAIEAMSRHLAGRLLREPLDRLGHDADGRAEQAARDLFAI
;
A
#
# COMPACT_ATOMS: atom_id res chain seq x y z
N MET A 1 13.07 10.24 17.95
CA MET A 1 11.75 10.63 17.45
C MET A 1 10.93 9.36 17.42
N THR A 2 9.78 9.29 18.08
CA THR A 2 8.90 8.11 18.00
C THR A 2 8.06 8.14 16.72
N ILE A 3 7.40 7.03 16.36
CA ILE A 3 6.45 7.02 15.24
C ILE A 3 5.30 8.02 15.49
N GLU A 4 4.85 8.14 16.74
CA GLU A 4 3.84 9.12 17.14
C GLU A 4 4.34 10.56 16.95
N ALA A 5 5.60 10.83 17.32
CA ALA A 5 6.22 12.14 17.11
C ALA A 5 6.45 12.47 15.63
N ALA A 6 6.66 11.47 14.78
CA ALA A 6 6.74 11.64 13.32
C ALA A 6 5.37 11.96 12.68
N ARG A 7 4.27 11.76 13.42
CA ARG A 7 2.88 12.06 13.02
C ARG A 7 2.54 11.55 11.62
N ILE A 8 3.01 10.34 11.29
CA ILE A 8 2.76 9.70 10.00
C ILE A 8 1.26 9.40 9.91
N THR A 9 0.61 9.86 8.85
CA THR A 9 -0.82 9.65 8.62
C THR A 9 -1.03 9.03 7.25
N ALA A 10 -2.01 8.14 7.15
CA ALA A 10 -2.46 7.57 5.88
C ALA A 10 -3.98 7.71 5.75
N VAL A 11 -4.44 8.38 4.68
CA VAL A 11 -5.85 8.31 4.25
C VAL A 11 -5.96 7.16 3.28
N VAL A 12 -6.87 6.22 3.55
CA VAL A 12 -7.00 4.96 2.79
C VAL A 12 -8.42 4.81 2.28
N GLY A 13 -8.57 4.80 0.95
CA GLY A 13 -9.80 4.47 0.26
C GLY A 13 -9.68 3.16 -0.50
N HIS A 14 -10.24 2.08 0.03
CA HIS A 14 -10.13 0.74 -0.57
C HIS A 14 -11.44 0.33 -1.27
N ALA A 15 -11.31 -0.42 -2.37
CA ALA A 15 -12.42 -0.84 -3.20
C ALA A 15 -13.43 -1.79 -2.52
N ARG A 16 -13.06 -2.35 -1.37
CA ARG A 16 -13.95 -3.13 -0.48
C ARG A 16 -15.00 -2.28 0.23
N HIS A 17 -14.72 -1.00 0.41
CA HIS A 17 -15.54 -0.12 1.25
C HIS A 17 -16.07 1.10 0.51
N ILE A 18 -15.42 1.48 -0.59
CA ILE A 18 -15.73 2.69 -1.35
C ILE A 18 -15.97 2.31 -2.80
N ALA A 19 -17.04 2.77 -3.41
CA ALA A 19 -17.36 2.49 -4.82
C ALA A 19 -16.36 3.17 -5.78
N VAL A 20 -16.25 2.71 -7.03
CA VAL A 20 -15.29 3.25 -8.02
C VAL A 20 -15.42 4.77 -8.17
N ALA A 21 -16.64 5.27 -8.39
CA ALA A 21 -16.88 6.70 -8.57
C ALA A 21 -16.52 7.54 -7.32
N GLU A 22 -16.69 6.98 -6.12
CA GLU A 22 -16.28 7.65 -4.88
C GLU A 22 -14.77 7.62 -4.66
N ARG A 23 -14.10 6.54 -5.09
CA ARG A 23 -12.63 6.47 -5.08
C ARG A 23 -12.02 7.48 -6.06
N GLU A 24 -12.61 7.64 -7.25
CA GLU A 24 -12.18 8.65 -8.23
C GLU A 24 -12.35 10.07 -7.67
N ARG A 25 -13.47 10.36 -6.99
CA ARG A 25 -13.67 11.63 -6.28
C ARG A 25 -12.65 11.82 -5.15
N LEU A 26 -12.38 10.78 -4.37
CA LEU A 26 -11.40 10.81 -3.29
C LEU A 26 -9.99 11.07 -3.83
N ALA A 27 -9.60 10.45 -4.94
CA ALA A 27 -8.33 10.70 -5.61
C ALA A 27 -8.18 12.17 -5.99
N GLY A 28 -9.19 12.76 -6.64
CA GLY A 28 -9.18 14.19 -6.97
C GLY A 28 -9.05 15.08 -5.73
N LEU A 29 -9.85 14.81 -4.69
CA LEU A 29 -9.79 15.55 -3.42
C LEU A 29 -8.40 15.46 -2.77
N LEU A 30 -7.81 14.27 -2.72
CA LEU A 30 -6.50 14.06 -2.11
C LEU A 30 -5.39 14.69 -2.94
N ALA A 31 -5.45 14.65 -4.27
CA ALA A 31 -4.49 15.32 -5.14
C ALA A 31 -4.51 16.85 -4.95
N GLU A 32 -5.69 17.45 -4.77
CA GLU A 32 -5.85 18.89 -4.54
C GLU A 32 -5.43 19.34 -3.13
N THR A 33 -5.57 18.46 -2.13
CA THR A 33 -5.33 18.78 -0.71
C THR A 33 -4.04 18.19 -0.15
N ALA A 34 -3.33 17.40 -0.94
CA ALA A 34 -2.06 16.79 -0.57
C ALA A 34 -1.05 17.89 -0.22
N PRO A 35 -0.46 17.85 0.99
CA PRO A 35 0.65 18.75 1.29
C PRO A 35 1.85 18.39 0.40
N PRO A 36 2.79 19.32 0.18
CA PRO A 36 4.09 19.00 -0.39
C PRO A 36 4.76 17.84 0.34
N GLU A 37 5.68 17.15 -0.33
CA GLU A 37 6.47 16.07 0.27
C GLU A 37 5.65 14.83 0.70
N SER A 38 4.43 14.67 0.18
CA SER A 38 3.54 13.53 0.45
C SER A 38 3.61 12.45 -0.64
N LEU A 39 3.07 11.26 -0.35
CA LEU A 39 2.91 10.19 -1.34
C LEU A 39 1.42 9.94 -1.61
N LEU A 40 0.97 10.18 -2.83
CA LEU A 40 -0.32 9.74 -3.34
C LEU A 40 -0.15 8.45 -4.17
N LEU A 41 -0.89 7.40 -3.79
CA LEU A 41 -0.94 6.12 -4.50
C LEU A 41 -2.33 5.92 -5.08
N GLU A 42 -2.41 5.86 -6.41
CA GLU A 42 -3.66 5.61 -7.13
C GLU A 42 -3.58 4.30 -7.92
N THR A 43 -4.57 3.45 -7.69
CA THR A 43 -4.72 2.18 -8.41
C THR A 43 -6.21 1.90 -8.67
N CYS A 44 -6.52 0.84 -9.40
CA CYS A 44 -7.91 0.41 -9.59
C CYS A 44 -8.61 -0.02 -8.29
N HIS A 45 -7.85 -0.47 -7.28
CA HIS A 45 -8.39 -1.03 -6.03
C HIS A 45 -8.24 -0.13 -4.81
N ARG A 46 -7.39 0.89 -4.87
CA ARG A 46 -7.12 1.78 -3.75
C ARG A 46 -6.67 3.16 -4.19
N VAL A 47 -7.02 4.14 -3.37
CA VAL A 47 -6.45 5.49 -3.37
C VAL A 47 -5.92 5.72 -1.95
N GLU A 48 -4.64 6.05 -1.82
CA GLU A 48 -4.01 6.26 -0.51
C GLU A 48 -3.12 7.51 -0.52
N LEU A 49 -3.26 8.38 0.48
CA LEU A 49 -2.37 9.52 0.69
C LEU A 49 -1.60 9.33 1.99
N TYR A 50 -0.27 9.39 1.93
CA TYR A 50 0.61 9.34 3.08
C TYR A 50 1.30 10.67 3.32
N THR A 51 1.28 11.12 4.58
CA THR A 51 1.87 12.38 5.01
C THR A 51 2.71 12.17 6.27
N ALA A 52 3.70 13.05 6.49
CA ALA A 52 4.50 13.13 7.72
C ALA A 52 4.34 14.51 8.36
N ASN A 53 4.81 14.67 9.60
CA ASN A 53 4.82 15.95 10.35
C ASN A 53 3.44 16.57 10.60
N GLY A 54 2.39 15.73 10.64
CA GLY A 54 1.12 16.12 11.23
C GLY A 54 0.24 16.96 10.32
N TRP A 55 0.07 16.57 9.06
CA TRP A 55 -1.15 16.92 8.34
C TRP A 55 -2.35 16.38 9.13
N HIS A 56 -2.98 17.27 9.88
CA HIS A 56 -4.29 17.04 10.49
C HIS A 56 -5.23 17.38 9.37
N GLY A 57 -5.80 16.36 8.75
CA GLY A 57 -6.64 16.51 7.58
C GLY A 57 -7.93 17.27 7.87
N ASP A 58 -7.97 18.25 8.76
CA ASP A 58 -9.18 18.86 9.34
C ASP A 58 -10.18 19.30 8.26
N ARG A 59 -9.72 19.74 7.07
CA ARG A 59 -10.61 20.04 5.93
C ARG A 59 -10.93 18.85 5.02
N ALA A 60 -10.05 17.85 4.94
CA ALA A 60 -10.22 16.67 4.10
C ALA A 60 -10.97 15.54 4.82
N THR A 61 -10.80 15.38 6.14
CA THR A 61 -11.47 14.37 6.98
C THR A 61 -12.98 14.56 7.01
N GLU A 62 -13.44 15.81 6.98
CA GLU A 62 -14.88 16.13 6.87
C GLU A 62 -15.48 15.76 5.51
N LEU A 63 -14.65 15.68 4.47
CA LEU A 63 -15.06 15.38 3.09
C LEU A 63 -14.76 13.93 2.68
N LEU A 64 -14.28 13.10 3.60
CA LEU A 64 -14.00 11.71 3.30
C LEU A 64 -15.31 10.95 3.04
N PRO A 65 -15.40 10.16 1.95
CA PRO A 65 -16.56 9.32 1.71
C PRO A 65 -16.68 8.24 2.79
N ALA A 66 -17.91 7.78 3.02
CA ALA A 66 -18.16 6.65 3.92
C ALA A 66 -17.30 5.44 3.51
N GLY A 67 -16.62 4.82 4.48
CA GLY A 67 -15.71 3.70 4.23
C GLY A 67 -14.25 4.07 4.02
N ALA A 68 -13.91 5.35 3.88
CA ALA A 68 -12.53 5.82 3.97
C ALA A 68 -12.01 5.70 5.41
N ARG A 69 -10.72 5.43 5.55
CA ARG A 69 -10.05 5.25 6.84
C ARG A 69 -8.89 6.22 6.97
N VAL A 70 -8.71 6.75 8.18
CA VAL A 70 -7.51 7.50 8.55
C VAL A 70 -6.72 6.64 9.53
N LEU A 71 -5.48 6.33 9.17
CA LEU A 71 -4.53 5.59 9.99
C LEU A 71 -3.47 6.56 10.48
N VAL A 72 -3.08 6.45 11.75
CA VAL A 72 -2.11 7.35 12.38
C VAL A 72 -0.99 6.54 13.04
N GLY A 73 0.21 7.09 12.99
CA GLY A 73 1.39 6.55 13.64
C GLY A 73 1.72 5.13 13.18
N GLU A 74 1.87 4.21 14.13
CA GLU A 74 2.25 2.82 13.84
C GLU A 74 1.26 2.14 12.89
N GLN A 75 -0.04 2.48 12.95
CA GLN A 75 -1.04 1.90 12.07
C GLN A 75 -0.79 2.25 10.61
N ALA A 76 -0.41 3.50 10.32
CA ALA A 76 -0.08 3.95 8.96
C ALA A 76 1.19 3.25 8.45
N VAL A 77 2.21 3.13 9.31
CA VAL A 77 3.46 2.43 8.99
C VAL A 77 3.22 0.96 8.70
N ARG A 78 2.49 0.25 9.58
CA ARG A 78 2.14 -1.16 9.39
C ARG A 78 1.31 -1.38 8.14
N HIS A 79 0.38 -0.48 7.83
CA HIS A 79 -0.41 -0.55 6.60
C HIS A 79 0.47 -0.40 5.36
N ALA A 80 1.40 0.56 5.33
CA ALA A 80 2.35 0.70 4.22
C ALA A 80 3.24 -0.54 4.04
N LEU A 81 3.75 -1.10 5.15
CA LEU A 81 4.56 -2.32 5.14
C LEU A 81 3.74 -3.53 4.67
N GLY A 82 2.53 -3.69 5.20
CA GLY A 82 1.57 -4.75 4.85
C GLY A 82 1.21 -4.72 3.37
N MET A 83 0.93 -3.53 2.84
CA MET A 83 0.70 -3.28 1.42
C MET A 83 1.90 -3.72 0.59
N ALA A 84 3.12 -3.30 0.95
CA ALA A 84 4.32 -3.63 0.17
C ALA A 84 4.68 -5.12 0.21
N VAL A 85 4.50 -5.80 1.35
CA VAL A 85 4.71 -7.26 1.41
C VAL A 85 3.54 -8.06 0.82
N GLY A 86 2.41 -7.40 0.55
CA GLY A 86 1.22 -8.00 -0.05
C GLY A 86 0.43 -8.89 0.89
N ILE A 87 0.48 -8.64 2.21
CA ILE A 87 -0.22 -9.49 3.21
C ILE A 87 -1.74 -9.44 3.04
N ASP A 88 -2.26 -8.31 2.56
CA ASP A 88 -3.68 -8.09 2.30
C ASP A 88 -4.07 -8.33 0.83
N SER A 89 -3.13 -8.74 -0.03
CA SER A 89 -3.43 -9.06 -1.42
C SER A 89 -4.01 -10.46 -1.56
N VAL A 90 -4.96 -10.60 -2.49
CA VAL A 90 -5.57 -11.88 -2.90
C VAL A 90 -4.52 -12.87 -3.36
N VAL A 91 -3.53 -12.33 -4.06
CA VAL A 91 -2.34 -13.02 -4.52
C VAL A 91 -1.20 -12.50 -3.69
N LEU A 92 -0.63 -13.35 -2.85
CA LEU A 92 0.55 -13.01 -2.09
C LEU A 92 1.67 -12.49 -3.01
N GLY A 93 1.89 -11.18 -2.93
CA GLY A 93 2.85 -10.41 -3.72
C GLY A 93 2.52 -10.28 -5.20
N GLU A 94 1.26 -10.06 -5.56
CA GLU A 94 0.85 -9.52 -6.87
C GLU A 94 1.89 -8.52 -7.40
N ASP A 95 2.45 -8.80 -8.58
CA ASP A 95 3.60 -8.04 -9.07
C ASP A 95 3.25 -6.57 -9.31
N GLN A 96 1.99 -6.34 -9.68
CA GLN A 96 1.44 -5.06 -10.07
C GLN A 96 1.44 -4.04 -8.91
N LEU A 97 1.03 -4.42 -7.69
CA LEU A 97 0.90 -3.46 -6.59
C LEU A 97 2.25 -2.87 -6.14
N LEU A 98 3.29 -3.69 -5.95
CA LEU A 98 4.62 -3.15 -5.60
C LEU A 98 5.21 -2.36 -6.76
N HIS A 99 4.90 -2.71 -8.01
CA HIS A 99 5.38 -1.97 -9.16
C HIS A 99 4.74 -0.59 -9.22
N GLN A 100 3.42 -0.51 -9.00
CA GLN A 100 2.68 0.74 -8.88
C GLN A 100 3.20 1.56 -7.70
N LEU A 101 3.38 0.96 -6.52
CA LEU A 101 3.97 1.64 -5.37
C LEU A 101 5.35 2.21 -5.70
N ARG A 102 6.22 1.42 -6.35
CA ARG A 102 7.55 1.88 -6.77
C ARG A 102 7.45 3.05 -7.74
N SER A 103 6.54 3.00 -8.70
CA SER A 103 6.33 4.09 -9.66
C SER A 103 5.83 5.36 -8.97
N SER A 104 4.85 5.27 -8.08
CA SER A 104 4.34 6.42 -7.31
C SER A 104 5.43 7.04 -6.42
N VAL A 105 6.26 6.21 -5.76
CA VAL A 105 7.39 6.70 -4.96
C VAL A 105 8.41 7.43 -5.82
N ALA A 106 8.79 6.86 -6.97
CA ALA A 106 9.74 7.49 -7.89
C ALA A 106 9.19 8.79 -8.49
N GLU A 107 7.89 8.86 -8.74
CA GLU A 107 7.21 10.07 -9.21
C GLU A 107 7.21 11.17 -8.14
N ALA A 108 6.79 10.84 -6.92
CA ALA A 108 6.79 11.79 -5.80
C ALA A 108 8.19 12.36 -5.51
N GLN A 109 9.23 11.50 -5.56
CA GLN A 109 10.62 11.93 -5.42
C GLN A 109 11.08 12.92 -6.50
N ARG A 110 10.47 12.89 -7.70
CA ARG A 110 10.85 13.74 -8.84
C ARG A 110 10.14 15.09 -8.85
N VAL A 111 8.89 15.15 -8.40
CA VAL A 111 8.04 16.35 -8.51
C VAL A 111 8.35 17.33 -7.38
N ASP A 112 8.02 16.97 -6.13
CA ASP A 112 8.16 17.85 -4.97
C ASP A 112 9.21 17.34 -3.96
N GLY A 113 9.78 16.16 -4.20
CA GLY A 113 10.52 15.41 -3.19
C GLY A 113 9.56 14.66 -2.25
N LEU A 114 10.07 13.67 -1.53
CA LEU A 114 9.33 13.00 -0.45
C LEU A 114 9.89 13.47 0.88
N ASP A 115 9.03 13.60 1.89
CA ASP A 115 9.49 13.85 3.25
C ASP A 115 10.49 12.74 3.63
N PRO A 116 11.64 13.05 4.23
CA PRO A 116 12.67 12.04 4.43
C PRO A 116 12.24 10.88 5.34
N VAL A 117 11.21 11.06 6.18
CA VAL A 117 10.57 9.97 6.94
C VAL A 117 9.80 9.05 5.99
N LEU A 118 8.99 9.60 5.08
CA LEU A 118 8.23 8.83 4.10
C LEU A 118 9.17 8.15 3.10
N ASP A 119 10.20 8.84 2.63
CA ASP A 119 11.22 8.27 1.75
C ASP A 119 11.87 7.02 2.38
N ARG A 120 12.27 7.13 3.65
CA ARG A 120 12.82 5.98 4.38
C ARG A 120 11.79 4.86 4.52
N LEU A 121 10.55 5.19 4.91
CA LEU A 121 9.47 4.21 5.09
C LEU A 121 9.23 3.41 3.79
N PHE A 122 9.05 4.10 2.66
CA PHE A 122 8.76 3.43 1.41
C PHE A 122 9.98 2.70 0.83
N SER A 123 11.20 3.18 1.09
CA SER A 123 12.43 2.47 0.74
C SER A 123 12.52 1.09 1.42
N ILE A 124 12.30 1.03 2.75
CA ILE A 124 12.32 -0.24 3.49
C ILE A 124 11.09 -1.11 3.20
N ALA A 125 9.94 -0.50 2.93
CA ALA A 125 8.72 -1.21 2.52
C ALA A 125 8.93 -1.91 1.18
N LEU A 126 9.43 -1.19 0.17
CA LEU A 126 9.75 -1.74 -1.16
C LEU A 126 10.81 -2.85 -1.08
N ARG A 127 11.82 -2.70 -0.21
CA ARG A 127 12.82 -3.76 0.05
C ARG A 127 12.18 -5.01 0.65
N SER A 128 11.32 -4.84 1.65
CA SER A 128 10.60 -5.94 2.31
C SER A 128 9.65 -6.63 1.33
N GLY A 129 8.95 -5.87 0.50
CA GLY A 129 8.13 -6.41 -0.58
C GLY A 129 8.91 -7.28 -1.56
N ARG A 130 10.13 -6.87 -1.95
CA ARG A 130 11.02 -7.70 -2.79
C ARG A 130 11.47 -8.99 -2.09
N LEU A 131 11.76 -8.93 -0.79
CA LEU A 131 12.14 -10.11 -0.01
C LEU A 131 10.96 -11.08 0.15
N ALA A 132 9.77 -10.59 0.48
CA ALA A 132 8.56 -11.41 0.56
C ALA A 132 8.30 -12.18 -0.74
N ARG A 133 8.59 -11.56 -1.89
CA ARG A 133 8.46 -12.19 -3.21
C ARG A 133 9.45 -13.33 -3.44
N SER A 134 10.68 -13.21 -2.96
CA SER A 134 11.69 -14.25 -3.15
C SER A 134 11.38 -15.54 -2.38
N TRP A 135 10.43 -15.49 -1.43
CA TRP A 135 9.99 -16.66 -0.68
C TRP A 135 9.01 -17.55 -1.46
N ARG A 136 8.52 -17.09 -2.61
CA ARG A 136 7.62 -17.88 -3.45
C ARG A 136 8.37 -18.94 -4.23
N GLN A 137 7.71 -20.08 -4.38
CA GLN A 137 8.10 -21.15 -5.29
C GLN A 137 7.14 -21.13 -6.48
N GLY A 138 7.67 -21.14 -7.71
CA GLY A 138 6.89 -21.09 -8.95
C GLY A 138 6.65 -19.70 -9.54
N PRO A 139 6.08 -19.61 -10.75
CA PRO A 139 5.79 -18.35 -11.42
C PRO A 139 4.78 -17.51 -10.63
N PRO A 140 4.79 -16.17 -10.78
CA PRO A 140 3.80 -15.31 -10.14
C PRO A 140 2.40 -15.70 -10.61
N ALA A 141 1.59 -16.24 -9.70
CA ALA A 141 0.17 -16.48 -9.97
C ALA A 141 -0.53 -15.12 -10.02
N SER A 142 -1.37 -14.88 -11.02
CA SER A 142 -2.28 -13.75 -11.05
C SER A 142 -3.57 -14.07 -10.28
N LEU A 143 -4.37 -13.04 -10.01
CA LEU A 143 -5.69 -13.24 -9.41
C LEU A 143 -6.56 -14.15 -10.28
N ALA A 144 -6.35 -14.12 -11.59
CA ALA A 144 -7.04 -14.99 -12.53
C ALA A 144 -6.60 -16.47 -12.41
N ASP A 145 -5.32 -16.73 -12.11
CA ASP A 145 -4.84 -18.10 -11.84
C ASP A 145 -5.46 -18.67 -10.57
N VAL A 146 -5.57 -17.85 -9.51
CA VAL A 146 -6.23 -18.26 -8.25
C VAL A 146 -7.71 -18.52 -8.50
N ALA A 147 -8.38 -17.66 -9.26
CA ALA A 147 -9.79 -17.81 -9.64
C ALA A 147 -10.01 -19.12 -10.38
N LEU A 148 -9.18 -19.41 -11.38
CA LEU A 148 -9.27 -20.65 -12.14
C LEU A 148 -8.97 -21.88 -11.29
N SER A 149 -7.98 -21.81 -10.39
CA SER A 149 -7.71 -22.89 -9.44
C SER A 149 -8.92 -23.16 -8.54
N ALA A 150 -9.66 -22.13 -8.12
CA ALA A 150 -10.88 -22.27 -7.33
C ALA A 150 -12.03 -22.92 -8.12
N VAL A 151 -12.15 -22.62 -9.42
CA VAL A 151 -13.04 -23.35 -10.34
C VAL A 151 -12.64 -24.81 -10.39
N GLY A 152 -11.38 -25.12 -10.69
CA GLY A 152 -10.85 -26.49 -10.79
C GLY A 152 -11.04 -27.32 -9.51
N ARG A 153 -10.89 -26.71 -8.31
CA ARG A 153 -11.18 -27.41 -7.04
C ARG A 153 -12.63 -27.88 -6.92
N ARG A 154 -13.58 -27.17 -7.54
CA ARG A 154 -15.02 -27.45 -7.45
C ARG A 154 -15.52 -28.33 -8.60
N VAL A 155 -14.93 -28.21 -9.80
CA VAL A 155 -15.37 -28.97 -10.99
C VAL A 155 -14.44 -30.12 -11.38
N GLY A 156 -13.29 -30.24 -10.72
CA GLY A 156 -12.23 -31.19 -11.05
C GLY A 156 -11.32 -30.69 -12.17
N SER A 157 -10.76 -31.63 -12.95
CA SER A 157 -9.89 -31.30 -14.09
C SER A 157 -10.60 -30.35 -15.06
N LEU A 158 -9.91 -29.28 -15.44
CA LEU A 158 -10.39 -28.30 -16.41
C LEU A 158 -10.08 -28.69 -17.86
N SER A 159 -9.31 -29.76 -18.08
CA SER A 159 -9.01 -30.26 -19.42
C SER A 159 -10.32 -30.55 -20.18
N GLU A 160 -10.47 -29.94 -21.35
CA GLU A 160 -11.65 -30.04 -22.23
C GLU A 160 -12.97 -29.50 -21.62
N ARG A 161 -12.93 -28.93 -20.41
CA ARG A 161 -14.09 -28.25 -19.81
C ARG A 161 -14.28 -26.88 -20.43
N ARG A 162 -15.54 -26.46 -20.58
CA ARG A 162 -15.87 -25.14 -21.09
C ARG A 162 -15.74 -24.07 -20.01
N VAL A 163 -14.87 -23.09 -20.26
CA VAL A 163 -14.69 -21.93 -19.38
C VAL A 163 -15.03 -20.66 -20.17
N LEU A 164 -15.99 -19.89 -19.67
CA LEU A 164 -16.38 -18.60 -20.23
C LEU A 164 -15.71 -17.47 -19.46
N VAL A 165 -14.96 -16.62 -20.15
CA VAL A 165 -14.38 -15.40 -19.59
C VAL A 165 -15.20 -14.19 -20.03
N ILE A 166 -15.78 -13.47 -19.08
CA ILE A 166 -16.55 -12.25 -19.32
C ILE A 166 -15.65 -11.04 -19.06
N GLY A 167 -15.14 -10.42 -20.12
CA GLY A 167 -14.28 -9.25 -20.09
C GLY A 167 -13.03 -9.43 -20.95
N ALA A 168 -12.65 -8.40 -21.71
CA ALA A 168 -11.47 -8.40 -22.58
C ALA A 168 -10.34 -7.45 -22.11
N GLY A 169 -10.46 -6.90 -20.90
CA GLY A 169 -9.44 -6.07 -20.26
C GLY A 169 -8.25 -6.89 -19.72
N GLY A 170 -7.34 -6.23 -18.99
CA GLY A 170 -6.13 -6.88 -18.45
C GLY A 170 -6.42 -8.17 -17.66
N MET A 171 -7.40 -8.13 -16.75
CA MET A 171 -7.81 -9.31 -15.96
C MET A 171 -8.44 -10.41 -16.81
N GLY A 172 -9.27 -10.06 -17.78
CA GLY A 172 -9.86 -11.03 -18.71
C GLY A 172 -8.79 -11.74 -19.56
N ARG A 173 -7.76 -10.99 -20.01
CA ARG A 173 -6.62 -11.56 -20.75
C ARG A 173 -5.82 -12.54 -19.91
N LEU A 174 -5.60 -12.23 -18.63
CA LEU A 174 -4.96 -13.15 -17.68
C LEU A 174 -5.82 -14.41 -17.46
N ALA A 175 -7.13 -14.26 -17.32
CA ALA A 175 -8.06 -15.38 -17.15
C ALA A 175 -8.10 -16.30 -18.38
N VAL A 176 -8.10 -15.75 -19.59
CA VAL A 176 -8.02 -16.55 -20.83
C VAL A 176 -6.71 -17.34 -20.88
N ARG A 177 -5.57 -16.69 -20.57
CA ARG A 177 -4.26 -17.37 -20.55
C ARG A 177 -4.21 -18.49 -19.52
N ALA A 178 -4.68 -18.22 -18.30
CA ALA A 178 -4.74 -19.21 -17.24
C ALA A 178 -5.61 -20.42 -17.65
N ALA A 179 -6.81 -20.16 -18.17
CA ALA A 179 -7.76 -21.20 -18.56
C ALA A 179 -7.22 -22.06 -19.72
N ALA A 180 -6.60 -21.43 -20.73
CA ALA A 180 -5.96 -22.13 -21.82
C ALA A 180 -4.76 -22.98 -21.35
N ALA A 181 -3.94 -22.47 -20.44
CA ALA A 181 -2.83 -23.22 -19.84
C ALA A 181 -3.29 -24.43 -19.03
N ALA A 182 -4.50 -24.39 -18.46
CA ALA A 182 -5.13 -25.53 -17.79
C ALA A 182 -5.81 -26.53 -18.75
N GLY A 183 -5.74 -26.31 -20.06
CA GLY A 183 -6.32 -27.19 -21.09
C GLY A 183 -7.84 -27.04 -21.27
N ALA A 184 -8.45 -25.96 -20.77
CA ALA A 184 -9.88 -25.72 -20.93
C ALA A 184 -10.24 -25.30 -22.37
N SER A 185 -11.47 -25.61 -22.78
CA SER A 185 -12.10 -25.00 -23.96
C SER A 185 -12.60 -23.62 -23.59
N VAL A 186 -11.82 -22.59 -23.94
CA VAL A 186 -12.09 -21.21 -23.50
C VAL A 186 -12.95 -20.48 -24.53
N SER A 187 -13.93 -19.74 -24.04
CA SER A 187 -14.60 -18.69 -24.81
C SER A 187 -14.53 -17.36 -24.08
N VAL A 188 -14.49 -16.26 -24.83
CA VAL A 188 -14.41 -14.91 -24.29
C VAL A 188 -15.58 -14.05 -24.75
N SER A 189 -16.09 -13.22 -23.86
CA SER A 189 -17.13 -12.25 -24.16
C SER A 189 -16.75 -10.86 -23.65
N SER A 190 -17.33 -9.82 -24.24
CA SER A 190 -17.11 -8.42 -23.89
C SER A 190 -18.31 -7.59 -24.34
N ARG A 191 -18.58 -6.46 -23.68
CA ARG A 191 -19.62 -5.51 -24.11
C ARG A 191 -19.37 -4.98 -25.51
N THR A 192 -18.10 -4.81 -25.84
CA THR A 192 -17.68 -4.45 -27.19
C THR A 192 -17.23 -5.72 -27.87
N GLU A 193 -18.05 -6.24 -28.79
CA GLU A 193 -17.80 -7.49 -29.51
C GLU A 193 -16.43 -7.49 -30.21
N ALA A 194 -16.03 -6.35 -30.78
CA ALA A 194 -14.72 -6.19 -31.41
C ALA A 194 -13.56 -6.53 -30.46
N HIS A 195 -13.65 -6.14 -29.18
CA HIS A 195 -12.62 -6.47 -28.17
C HIS A 195 -12.58 -7.96 -27.83
N ALA A 196 -13.76 -8.62 -27.74
CA ALA A 196 -13.82 -10.07 -27.54
C ALA A 196 -13.23 -10.81 -28.74
N GLY A 197 -13.63 -10.43 -29.96
CA GLY A 197 -13.11 -11.03 -31.19
C GLY A 197 -11.61 -10.82 -31.39
N GLU A 198 -11.07 -9.66 -31.02
CA GLU A 198 -9.64 -9.41 -31.05
C GLU A 198 -8.89 -10.31 -30.07
N LEU A 199 -9.35 -10.41 -28.82
CA LEU A 199 -8.73 -11.26 -27.81
C LEU A 199 -8.84 -12.75 -28.18
N ALA A 200 -10.01 -13.19 -28.65
CA ALA A 200 -10.26 -14.53 -29.14
C ALA A 200 -9.22 -14.94 -30.21
N ARG A 201 -9.03 -14.08 -31.22
CA ARG A 201 -8.06 -14.30 -32.30
C ARG A 201 -6.63 -14.37 -31.80
N HIS A 202 -6.22 -13.45 -30.92
CA HIS A 202 -4.86 -13.42 -30.39
C HIS A 202 -4.52 -14.61 -29.49
N ALA A 203 -5.51 -15.10 -28.73
CA ALA A 203 -5.32 -16.21 -27.80
C ALA A 203 -5.65 -17.58 -28.40
N GLY A 204 -6.19 -17.64 -29.62
CA GLY A 204 -6.62 -18.89 -30.27
C GLY A 204 -7.82 -19.54 -29.59
N VAL A 205 -8.76 -18.72 -29.08
CA VAL A 205 -9.96 -19.17 -28.36
C VAL A 205 -11.22 -18.66 -29.05
N GLU A 206 -12.41 -19.11 -28.61
CA GLU A 206 -13.68 -18.71 -29.23
C GLU A 206 -14.21 -17.39 -28.66
N SER A 207 -14.98 -16.65 -29.46
CA SER A 207 -15.80 -15.53 -28.96
C SER A 207 -17.21 -16.03 -28.69
N ALA A 208 -17.82 -15.59 -27.58
CA ALA A 208 -19.17 -15.96 -27.18
C ALA A 208 -20.04 -14.71 -26.89
N PRO A 209 -21.37 -14.80 -27.07
CA PRO A 209 -22.28 -13.74 -26.65
C PRO A 209 -22.22 -13.52 -25.14
N MET A 210 -22.48 -12.28 -24.69
CA MET A 210 -22.51 -11.96 -23.24
C MET A 210 -23.64 -12.69 -22.52
N ASP A 211 -24.71 -13.00 -23.23
CA ASP A 211 -25.86 -13.76 -22.77
C ASP A 211 -26.01 -15.02 -23.64
N PRO A 212 -25.40 -16.17 -23.25
CA PRO A 212 -25.41 -17.40 -24.03
C PRO A 212 -26.74 -18.17 -23.99
N GLY A 213 -27.72 -17.71 -23.22
CA GLY A 213 -29.01 -18.39 -23.02
C GLY A 213 -28.84 -19.82 -22.53
N ARG A 214 -29.57 -20.75 -23.15
CA ARG A 214 -29.56 -22.18 -22.77
C ARG A 214 -28.22 -22.87 -22.99
N ASP A 215 -27.35 -22.32 -23.84
CA ASP A 215 -26.02 -22.88 -24.08
C ASP A 215 -25.11 -22.76 -22.86
N ALA A 216 -25.44 -21.89 -21.90
CA ALA A 216 -24.72 -21.75 -20.64
C ALA A 216 -24.70 -23.05 -19.82
N ALA A 217 -25.64 -23.98 -20.05
CA ALA A 217 -25.71 -25.25 -19.32
C ALA A 217 -24.49 -26.16 -19.56
N ARG A 218 -23.71 -25.91 -20.63
CA ARG A 218 -22.48 -26.67 -20.93
C ARG A 218 -21.22 -26.03 -20.31
N ILE A 219 -21.35 -24.87 -19.68
CA ILE A 219 -20.24 -24.12 -19.10
C ILE A 219 -19.95 -24.66 -17.71
N SER A 220 -18.71 -25.09 -17.46
CA SER A 220 -18.29 -25.57 -16.14
C SER A 220 -17.74 -24.44 -15.27
N GLY A 221 -17.14 -23.41 -15.87
CA GLY A 221 -16.58 -22.26 -15.15
C GLY A 221 -16.86 -20.93 -15.83
N VAL A 222 -17.17 -19.89 -15.06
CA VAL A 222 -17.26 -18.51 -15.54
C VAL A 222 -16.33 -17.63 -14.72
N ILE A 223 -15.47 -16.87 -15.40
CA ILE A 223 -14.65 -15.82 -14.76
C ILE A 223 -15.17 -14.46 -15.23
N VAL A 224 -15.67 -13.63 -14.31
CA VAL A 224 -16.20 -12.30 -14.62
C VAL A 224 -15.16 -11.24 -14.26
N ALA A 225 -14.82 -10.37 -15.21
CA ALA A 225 -13.81 -9.32 -15.08
C ALA A 225 -14.24 -8.07 -15.87
N LEU A 226 -15.35 -7.45 -15.45
CA LEU A 226 -15.96 -6.29 -16.10
C LEU A 226 -15.82 -5.01 -15.28
N ARG A 227 -15.99 -3.87 -15.95
CA ARG A 227 -16.21 -2.56 -15.30
C ARG A 227 -17.70 -2.19 -15.33
N GLY A 228 -18.47 -2.62 -14.34
CA GLY A 228 -19.94 -2.45 -14.27
C GLY A 228 -20.72 -3.75 -14.53
N PRO A 229 -22.07 -3.72 -14.54
CA PRO A 229 -22.89 -4.92 -14.45
C PRO A 229 -22.76 -5.84 -15.67
N TRP A 230 -22.91 -7.14 -15.42
CA TRP A 230 -23.11 -8.20 -16.40
C TRP A 230 -24.61 -8.45 -16.54
N LEU A 231 -25.18 -8.03 -17.66
CA LEU A 231 -26.60 -8.19 -17.96
C LEU A 231 -26.83 -9.52 -18.68
N ILE A 232 -27.63 -10.40 -18.08
CA ILE A 232 -27.98 -11.72 -18.62
C ILE A 232 -29.45 -12.03 -18.39
N SER A 233 -30.03 -12.81 -19.29
CA SER A 233 -31.39 -13.33 -19.17
C SER A 233 -31.54 -14.37 -18.05
N SER A 234 -32.77 -14.54 -17.56
CA SER A 234 -33.12 -15.64 -16.64
C SER A 234 -32.79 -17.01 -17.23
N ALA A 235 -32.90 -17.17 -18.56
CA ALA A 235 -32.54 -18.42 -19.24
C ALA A 235 -31.07 -18.77 -19.08
N THR A 236 -30.15 -17.79 -19.12
CA THR A 236 -28.73 -18.00 -18.83
C THR A 236 -28.51 -18.33 -17.36
N MET A 237 -29.14 -17.60 -16.45
CA MET A 237 -29.02 -17.88 -15.01
C MET A 237 -29.47 -19.30 -14.67
N ASP A 238 -30.63 -19.71 -15.18
CA ASP A 238 -31.18 -21.06 -15.02
C ASP A 238 -30.24 -22.12 -15.58
N ALA A 239 -29.68 -21.87 -16.76
CA ALA A 239 -28.77 -22.79 -17.42
C ALA A 239 -27.44 -22.94 -16.66
N LEU A 240 -26.85 -21.86 -16.15
CA LEU A 240 -25.64 -21.91 -15.32
C LEU A 240 -25.87 -22.66 -14.00
N VAL A 241 -26.99 -22.38 -13.33
CA VAL A 241 -27.35 -23.02 -12.07
C VAL A 241 -27.57 -24.53 -12.26
N THR A 242 -28.36 -24.90 -13.27
CA THR A 242 -28.67 -26.30 -13.60
C THR A 242 -27.44 -27.07 -14.12
N GLY A 243 -26.62 -26.41 -14.93
CA GLY A 243 -25.41 -26.99 -15.53
C GLY A 243 -24.25 -27.21 -14.56
N GLY A 244 -24.40 -26.83 -13.28
CA GLY A 244 -23.33 -27.05 -12.31
C GLY A 244 -22.20 -26.02 -12.37
N ALA A 245 -22.38 -24.89 -13.08
CA ALA A 245 -21.30 -23.93 -13.31
C ALA A 245 -20.77 -23.33 -12.00
N VAL A 246 -19.46 -23.10 -11.95
CA VAL A 246 -18.81 -22.31 -10.90
C VAL A 246 -18.50 -20.92 -11.45
N VAL A 247 -18.95 -19.88 -10.76
CA VAL A 247 -18.77 -18.49 -11.18
C VAL A 247 -17.85 -17.79 -10.21
N VAL A 248 -16.79 -17.17 -10.73
CA VAL A 248 -15.88 -16.32 -9.96
C VAL A 248 -15.94 -14.90 -10.51
N ASP A 249 -16.40 -13.95 -9.70
CA ASP A 249 -16.48 -12.55 -10.05
C ASP A 249 -15.31 -11.75 -9.47
N LEU A 250 -14.41 -11.34 -10.36
CA LEU A 250 -13.22 -10.54 -10.07
C LEU A 250 -13.48 -9.03 -10.22
N SER A 251 -14.71 -8.63 -10.51
CA SER A 251 -15.09 -7.23 -10.71
C SER A 251 -15.26 -6.53 -9.36
N VAL A 252 -14.82 -5.26 -9.27
CA VAL A 252 -15.02 -4.44 -8.08
C VAL A 252 -15.55 -3.04 -8.49
N PRO A 253 -16.85 -2.73 -8.27
CA PRO A 253 -17.87 -3.57 -7.61
C PRO A 253 -18.24 -4.84 -8.41
N PRO A 254 -18.90 -5.83 -7.78
CA PRO A 254 -19.35 -7.05 -8.45
C PRO A 254 -20.17 -6.74 -9.69
N ALA A 255 -19.91 -7.47 -10.77
CA ALA A 255 -20.61 -7.33 -12.04
C ALA A 255 -21.74 -8.35 -12.18
N ALA A 256 -21.59 -9.55 -11.61
CA ALA A 256 -22.59 -10.60 -11.70
C ALA A 256 -23.91 -10.19 -11.00
N PRO A 257 -25.08 -10.58 -11.52
CA PRO A 257 -26.35 -10.33 -10.86
C PRO A 257 -26.40 -10.95 -9.46
N ALA A 258 -26.94 -10.23 -8.47
CA ALA A 258 -27.08 -10.73 -7.10
C ALA A 258 -27.94 -12.01 -7.04
N GLU A 259 -29.02 -12.07 -7.84
CA GLU A 259 -29.86 -13.26 -7.97
C GLU A 259 -29.05 -14.49 -8.42
N LEU A 260 -28.13 -14.33 -9.37
CA LEU A 260 -27.27 -15.42 -9.82
C LEU A 260 -26.35 -15.90 -8.69
N ALA A 261 -25.76 -14.96 -7.94
CA ALA A 261 -24.88 -15.27 -6.81
C ALA A 261 -25.63 -16.06 -5.72
N GLU A 262 -26.84 -15.62 -5.36
CA GLU A 262 -27.68 -16.31 -4.37
C GLU A 262 -28.05 -17.73 -4.81
N ARG A 263 -28.43 -17.91 -6.08
CA ARG A 263 -28.85 -19.21 -6.63
C ARG A 263 -27.71 -20.21 -6.78
N LEU A 264 -26.49 -19.73 -6.99
CA LEU A 264 -25.29 -20.58 -7.10
C LEU A 264 -24.69 -20.94 -5.75
N ALA A 265 -24.96 -20.16 -4.70
CA ALA A 265 -24.48 -20.38 -3.34
C ALA A 265 -22.96 -20.66 -3.28
N ASP A 266 -22.55 -21.87 -2.91
CA ASP A 266 -21.15 -22.31 -2.75
C ASP A 266 -20.36 -22.39 -4.08
N ARG A 267 -21.07 -22.34 -5.21
CA ARG A 267 -20.51 -22.27 -6.56
C ARG A 267 -20.29 -20.85 -7.06
N PHE A 268 -20.66 -19.83 -6.28
CA PHE A 268 -20.32 -18.44 -6.57
C PHE A 268 -19.20 -17.96 -5.64
N LEU A 269 -18.17 -17.33 -6.21
CA LEU A 269 -17.08 -16.71 -5.47
C LEU A 269 -16.93 -15.26 -5.91
N SER A 270 -17.03 -14.33 -4.95
CA SER A 270 -16.54 -12.98 -5.15
C SER A 270 -15.01 -12.94 -5.07
N ALA A 271 -14.41 -11.86 -5.57
CA ALA A 271 -12.99 -11.58 -5.39
C ALA A 271 -12.57 -11.68 -3.91
N ASP A 272 -13.38 -11.16 -2.98
CA ASP A 272 -13.09 -11.21 -1.53
C ASP A 272 -13.21 -12.63 -0.94
N ALA A 273 -14.21 -13.41 -1.37
CA ALA A 273 -14.32 -14.81 -0.95
C ALA A 273 -13.13 -15.64 -1.44
N LEU A 274 -12.68 -15.37 -2.67
CA LEU A 274 -11.49 -15.99 -3.26
C LEU A 274 -10.21 -15.65 -2.48
N VAL A 275 -10.05 -14.40 -2.05
CA VAL A 275 -8.98 -13.98 -1.12
C VAL A 275 -9.01 -14.80 0.16
N ALA A 276 -10.16 -14.81 0.83
CA ALA A 276 -10.28 -15.47 2.12
C ALA A 276 -9.98 -16.97 1.99
N GLU A 277 -10.42 -17.62 0.91
CA GLU A 277 -10.11 -19.02 0.63
C GLU A 277 -8.62 -19.25 0.37
N ALA A 278 -7.98 -18.41 -0.44
CA ALA A 278 -6.56 -18.52 -0.75
C ALA A 278 -5.66 -18.30 0.47
N GLN A 279 -6.04 -17.40 1.38
CA GLN A 279 -5.26 -17.02 2.56
C GLN A 279 -5.40 -18.01 3.74
N ARG A 280 -6.45 -18.83 3.78
CA ARG A 280 -6.68 -19.80 4.88
C ARG A 280 -5.55 -20.82 4.97
N GLY A 281 -4.91 -20.87 6.15
CA GLY A 281 -4.00 -21.96 6.53
C GLY A 281 -2.58 -21.90 5.95
N GLN A 282 -2.17 -20.81 5.29
CA GLN A 282 -0.82 -20.76 4.73
C GLN A 282 0.25 -20.34 5.77
N PRO A 283 1.30 -21.15 6.01
CA PRO A 283 2.42 -20.80 6.91
C PRO A 283 3.18 -19.54 6.47
N VAL A 284 3.05 -19.14 5.20
CA VAL A 284 3.63 -17.91 4.66
C VAL A 284 3.08 -16.65 5.34
N HIS A 285 1.82 -16.62 5.80
CA HIS A 285 1.26 -15.44 6.48
C HIS A 285 1.97 -15.15 7.82
N ALA A 286 2.34 -16.20 8.57
CA ALA A 286 3.14 -16.03 9.78
C ALA A 286 4.52 -15.44 9.46
N ARG A 287 5.16 -15.95 8.39
CA ARG A 287 6.45 -15.45 7.91
C ARG A 287 6.38 -13.99 7.43
N LEU A 288 5.30 -13.61 6.73
CA LEU A 288 5.07 -12.23 6.28
C LEU A 288 4.81 -11.27 7.44
N ARG A 289 4.05 -11.69 8.46
CA ARG A 289 3.87 -10.90 9.68
C ARG A 289 5.20 -10.67 10.40
N ALA A 290 6.01 -11.72 10.56
CA ALA A 290 7.34 -11.60 11.14
C ALA A 290 8.25 -10.63 10.35
N LEU A 291 8.12 -10.60 9.02
CA LEU A 291 8.84 -9.62 8.19
C LEU A 291 8.37 -8.18 8.44
N ILE A 292 7.05 -7.96 8.52
CA ILE A 292 6.48 -6.65 8.83
C ILE A 292 6.98 -6.17 10.19
N ASP A 293 6.94 -7.05 11.21
CA ASP A 293 7.38 -6.72 12.58
C ASP A 293 8.88 -6.37 12.63
N ALA A 294 9.72 -7.14 11.95
CA ALA A 294 11.15 -6.86 11.86
C ALA A 294 11.44 -5.53 11.15
N THR A 295 10.77 -5.25 10.02
CA THR A 295 10.95 -4.00 9.28
C THR A 295 10.41 -2.79 10.04
N LEU A 296 9.31 -2.96 10.78
CA LEU A 296 8.78 -1.92 11.66
C LEU A 296 9.77 -1.58 12.77
N SER A 297 10.38 -2.59 13.40
CA SER A 297 11.42 -2.38 14.40
C SER A 297 12.61 -1.59 13.82
N GLU A 298 13.08 -1.98 12.63
CA GLU A 298 14.18 -1.25 11.94
C GLU A 298 13.81 0.22 11.68
N PHE A 299 12.58 0.48 11.26
CA PHE A 299 12.10 1.84 11.02
C PHE A 299 12.03 2.67 12.31
N THR A 300 11.54 2.06 13.38
CA THR A 300 11.41 2.70 14.69
C THR A 300 12.78 3.07 15.25
N ASP A 301 13.75 2.16 15.18
CA ASP A 301 15.14 2.43 15.60
C ASP A 301 15.78 3.55 14.76
N TRP A 302 15.46 3.62 13.48
CA TRP A 302 15.93 4.70 12.62
C TRP A 302 15.31 6.05 13.00
N LEU A 303 14.01 6.11 13.29
CA LEU A 303 13.33 7.31 13.75
C LEU A 303 13.87 7.79 15.10
N ALA A 304 14.10 6.88 16.05
CA ALA A 304 14.68 7.18 17.36
C ALA A 304 16.01 7.93 17.20
N ARG A 305 16.94 7.34 16.44
CA ARG A 305 18.26 7.95 16.14
C ARG A 305 18.16 9.29 15.40
N ARG A 306 17.18 9.46 14.51
CA ARG A 306 16.99 10.73 13.79
C ARG A 306 16.58 11.86 14.75
N GLY A 307 15.65 11.60 15.67
CA GLY A 307 15.24 12.61 16.66
C GLY A 307 16.34 12.95 17.65
N GLY A 308 17.06 11.95 18.15
CA GLY A 308 18.23 12.18 19.02
C GLY A 308 19.26 13.12 18.38
N ARG A 309 19.57 12.93 17.08
CA ARG A 309 20.47 13.86 16.34
C ARG A 309 19.90 15.28 16.20
N ALA A 310 18.60 15.42 15.92
CA ALA A 310 17.97 16.74 15.79
C ALA A 310 18.00 17.49 17.14
N THR A 311 17.67 16.80 18.23
CA THR A 311 17.74 17.37 19.58
C THR A 311 19.19 17.65 20.02
N ALA A 312 20.15 16.82 19.61
CA ALA A 312 21.57 17.09 19.82
C ALA A 312 22.03 18.38 19.12
N ALA A 313 21.59 18.61 17.88
CA ALA A 313 21.88 19.84 17.16
C ALA A 313 21.25 21.07 17.84
N ALA A 314 19.97 21.00 18.22
CA ALA A 314 19.29 22.08 18.92
C ALA A 314 19.92 22.41 20.28
N LEU A 315 20.36 21.39 21.04
CA LEU A 315 21.07 21.57 22.30
C LEU A 315 22.42 22.27 22.09
N ALA A 316 23.18 21.87 21.07
CA ALA A 316 24.46 22.50 20.74
C ALA A 316 24.28 23.98 20.35
N GLU A 317 23.27 24.28 19.53
CA GLU A 317 22.92 25.65 19.13
C GLU A 317 22.49 26.51 20.33
N ARG A 318 21.66 25.96 21.22
CA ARG A 318 21.22 26.63 22.46
C ARG A 318 22.41 27.03 23.34
N VAL A 319 23.35 26.11 23.56
CA VAL A 319 24.56 26.36 24.36
C VAL A 319 25.46 27.39 23.69
N GLU A 320 25.63 27.31 22.37
CA GLU A 320 26.45 28.29 21.64
C GLU A 320 25.86 29.70 21.65
N SER A 321 24.53 29.80 21.57
CA SER A 321 23.80 31.07 21.72
C SER A 321 24.01 31.68 23.11
N GLN A 322 23.91 30.89 24.18
CA GLN A 322 24.18 31.36 25.54
C GLN A 322 25.65 31.78 25.71
N ARG A 323 26.59 30.96 25.24
CA ARG A 323 28.02 31.27 25.30
C ARG A 323 28.34 32.59 24.61
N SER A 324 27.78 32.82 23.43
CA SER A 324 27.98 34.05 22.67
C SER A 324 27.39 35.27 23.39
N ALA A 325 26.18 35.15 23.95
CA ALA A 325 25.54 36.23 24.70
C ALA A 325 26.33 36.65 25.96
N GLU A 326 26.90 35.69 26.68
CA GLU A 326 27.74 35.95 27.86
C GLU A 326 29.05 36.65 27.48
N LEU A 327 29.69 36.22 26.38
CA LEU A 327 30.88 36.90 25.86
C LEU A 327 30.57 38.33 25.42
N ASP A 328 29.47 38.56 24.71
CA ASP A 328 29.05 39.90 24.29
C ASP A 328 28.76 40.81 25.49
N ALA A 329 28.20 40.27 26.59
CA ALA A 329 28.04 41.01 27.84
C ALA A 329 29.40 41.37 28.46
N LEU A 330 30.36 40.45 28.46
CA LEU A 330 31.70 40.67 28.96
C LEU A 330 32.45 41.74 28.14
N TRP A 331 32.37 41.68 26.80
CA TRP A 331 32.99 42.64 25.89
C TRP A 331 32.44 44.06 26.06
N ARG A 332 31.14 44.20 26.31
CA ARG A 332 30.53 45.49 26.63
C ARG A 332 31.01 46.06 27.97
N ARG A 333 31.29 45.19 28.95
CA ARG A 333 31.77 45.61 30.28
C ARG A 333 33.26 45.96 30.29
N PHE A 334 34.05 45.34 29.41
CA PHE A 334 35.50 45.57 29.29
C PHE A 334 35.87 45.87 27.82
N PRO A 335 35.54 47.07 27.31
CA PRO A 335 35.75 47.42 25.90
C PRO A 335 37.23 47.49 25.52
N ASP A 336 38.12 47.81 26.47
CA ASP A 336 39.56 47.96 26.26
C ASP A 336 40.37 46.70 26.63
N LEU A 337 39.70 45.55 26.78
CA LEU A 337 40.39 44.30 27.10
C LEU A 337 41.36 43.90 25.98
N ASP A 338 42.59 43.53 26.37
CA ASP A 338 43.65 43.09 25.46
C ASP A 338 43.13 42.00 24.47
N PRO A 339 43.36 42.18 23.16
CA PRO A 339 42.98 41.20 22.14
C PRO A 339 43.47 39.76 22.41
N GLU A 340 44.68 39.56 22.93
CA GLU A 340 45.20 38.22 23.24
C GLU A 340 44.40 37.55 24.37
N VAL A 341 44.03 38.34 25.38
CA VAL A 341 43.19 37.89 26.50
C VAL A 341 41.78 37.57 26.01
N ARG A 342 41.23 38.34 25.05
CA ARG A 342 39.93 38.01 24.43
C ARG A 342 39.94 36.64 23.77
N VAL A 343 40.96 36.36 22.97
CA VAL A 343 41.14 35.05 22.31
C VAL A 343 41.26 33.93 23.34
N ALA A 344 42.02 34.12 24.42
CA ALA A 344 42.17 33.13 25.48
C ALA A 344 40.82 32.84 26.19
N ILE A 345 40.02 33.86 26.49
CA ILE A 345 38.70 33.71 27.10
C ILE A 345 37.73 33.00 26.15
N GLU A 346 37.73 33.36 24.86
CA GLU A 346 36.93 32.67 23.86
C GLU A 346 37.27 31.18 23.79
N ALA A 347 38.57 30.85 23.70
CA ALA A 347 39.04 29.47 23.65
C ALA A 347 38.65 28.69 24.90
N MET A 348 38.82 29.27 26.09
CA MET A 348 38.40 28.67 27.36
C MET A 348 36.88 28.42 27.39
N SER A 349 36.07 29.39 26.94
CA SER A 349 34.60 29.27 26.93
C SER A 349 34.13 28.18 25.96
N ARG A 350 34.73 28.09 24.76
CA ARG A 350 34.46 27.01 23.78
C ARG A 350 34.85 25.66 24.35
N HIS A 351 35.99 25.57 25.04
CA HIS A 351 36.44 24.33 25.68
C HIS A 351 35.48 23.87 26.79
N LEU A 352 35.01 24.79 27.63
CA LEU A 352 34.04 24.49 28.68
C LEU A 352 32.70 24.01 28.10
N ALA A 353 32.16 24.73 27.12
CA ALA A 353 30.92 24.34 26.42
C ALA A 353 31.05 22.95 25.79
N GLY A 354 32.14 22.68 25.07
CA GLY A 354 32.40 21.37 24.48
C GLY A 354 32.56 20.25 25.49
N ARG A 355 33.12 20.51 26.68
CA ARG A 355 33.19 19.53 27.78
C ARG A 355 31.82 19.22 28.37
N LEU A 356 30.97 20.22 28.56
CA LEU A 356 29.62 20.04 29.11
C LEU A 356 28.69 19.31 28.12
N LEU A 357 28.86 19.55 26.82
CA LEU A 357 28.04 18.94 25.78
C LEU A 357 28.43 17.49 25.44
N ARG A 358 29.66 17.05 25.76
CA ARG A 358 30.17 15.75 25.29
C ARG A 358 29.27 14.57 25.66
N GLU A 359 28.93 14.43 26.94
CA GLU A 359 28.12 13.32 27.45
C GLU A 359 26.63 13.42 27.04
N PRO A 360 25.97 14.60 27.11
CA PRO A 360 24.62 14.77 26.57
C PRO A 360 24.49 14.45 25.07
N LEU A 361 25.41 14.93 24.23
CA LEU A 361 25.39 14.68 22.79
C LEU A 361 25.66 13.20 22.47
N ASP A 362 26.56 12.55 23.21
CA ASP A 362 26.84 11.12 23.05
C ASP A 362 25.62 10.26 23.42
N ARG A 363 24.93 10.58 24.53
CA ARG A 363 23.68 9.89 24.91
C ARG A 363 22.58 10.08 23.88
N LEU A 364 22.39 11.30 23.37
CA LEU A 364 21.40 11.58 22.32
C LEU A 364 21.72 10.86 21.00
N GLY A 365 23.01 10.63 20.71
CA GLY A 365 23.45 9.84 19.55
C GLY A 365 23.08 8.35 19.63
N HIS A 366 22.90 7.82 20.85
CA HIS A 366 22.62 6.41 21.13
C HIS A 366 21.22 6.17 21.74
N ASP A 367 20.33 7.16 21.66
CA ASP A 367 19.00 7.12 22.27
C ASP A 367 18.01 6.29 21.44
N ALA A 368 17.97 4.99 21.71
CA ALA A 368 17.09 4.06 20.99
C ALA A 368 15.61 4.14 21.42
N ASP A 369 15.34 4.50 22.68
CA ASP A 369 13.99 4.56 23.23
C ASP A 369 13.39 5.98 23.25
N GLY A 370 14.17 7.00 22.88
CA GLY A 370 13.72 8.38 22.79
C GLY A 370 13.60 9.09 24.14
N ARG A 371 13.98 8.45 25.26
CA ARG A 371 13.85 9.04 26.59
C ARG A 371 14.85 10.16 26.82
N ALA A 372 16.07 10.01 26.32
CA ALA A 372 17.08 11.06 26.44
C ALA A 372 16.72 12.30 25.61
N GLU A 373 16.14 12.08 24.42
CA GLU A 373 15.57 13.12 23.56
C GLU A 373 14.48 13.89 24.30
N GLN A 374 13.47 13.19 24.84
CA GLN A 374 12.37 13.84 25.55
C GLN A 374 12.86 14.65 26.76
N ALA A 375 13.73 14.05 27.59
CA ALA A 375 14.30 14.73 28.74
C ALA A 375 15.11 15.97 28.35
N ALA A 376 15.87 15.92 27.26
CA ALA A 376 16.61 17.09 26.76
C ALA A 376 15.67 18.20 26.29
N ARG A 377 14.60 17.86 25.56
CA ARG A 377 13.58 18.85 25.15
C ARG A 377 12.91 19.52 26.36
N ASP A 378 12.54 18.73 27.36
CA ASP A 378 11.87 19.24 28.57
C ASP A 378 12.79 20.12 29.42
N LEU A 379 14.05 19.69 29.63
CA LEU A 379 15.00 20.41 30.49
C LEU A 379 15.53 21.69 29.85
N PHE A 380 15.72 21.70 28.53
CA PHE A 380 16.35 22.82 27.82
C PHE A 380 15.36 23.67 27.00
N ALA A 381 14.08 23.28 26.97
CA ALA A 381 13.01 23.91 26.21
C ALA A 381 13.37 24.08 24.73
N ILE A 382 13.82 22.98 24.11
CA ILE A 382 14.28 22.90 22.70
C ILE A 382 13.38 21.99 21.85
#